data_AF-A0A847XDG2-F1
#
_entry.id   AF-A0A847XDG2-F1
#
_cell.length_a   1.000
_cell.length_b   1.000
_cell.length_c   1.000
_cell.angle_alpha   90.00
_cell.angle_beta   90.00
_cell.angle_gamma   90.00
#
_symmetry.space_group_name_H-M   'P 1'
#
loop_
_entity.id
_entity.type
_entity.pdbx_description
1 polymer ?
#
loop_
_entity_poly.entity_id
_entity_poly.type
_entity_poly.pdbx_seq_one_letter_code
_entity_poly.pdbx_strand_id
1 'polypeptide(L)'
;MYNTMRITGLASGIDTEEMIQQLMQVERIKVDRVEQDKQTSVWRQEAYNSLNKDFANFILNTRKMFGLTSVTWTGNLIPNSYQNLNWVKKATSSDETIATVSSTGKAMDGNYKVKVRQLAEGVSLASGSDIRIKDREGIINEDGKIVDGNDVVKDLKFIINDGKYDFKIELSNEDGITINEVVKKINSAKVTVGEGENAKEVSLGVRASYDAGIGRFFLQTTETGINAKIQITATDSSDGEKFI
;
A
#
# COMPACT_ATOMS: atom_id res chain seq x y z
N MET A 1 -19.20 -46.35 -64.76
CA MET A 1 -19.18 -47.76 -64.30
C MET A 1 -20.37 -47.95 -63.38
N TYR A 2 -21.39 -48.66 -63.85
CA TYR A 2 -22.59 -48.98 -63.08
C TYR A 2 -22.25 -50.13 -62.12
N ASN A 3 -22.43 -49.90 -60.82
CA ASN A 3 -22.50 -51.01 -59.87
C ASN A 3 -23.97 -51.32 -59.62
N THR A 4 -24.41 -52.43 -60.22
CA THR A 4 -25.72 -53.04 -60.04
C THR A 4 -25.89 -53.52 -58.60
N MET A 5 -26.77 -52.88 -57.84
CA MET A 5 -27.32 -53.45 -56.60
C MET A 5 -28.13 -54.69 -56.95
N ARG A 6 -27.51 -55.85 -56.80
CA ARG A 6 -28.07 -57.16 -57.13
C ARG A 6 -28.79 -57.69 -55.90
N ILE A 7 -30.12 -57.58 -55.87
CA ILE A 7 -30.97 -58.14 -54.81
C ILE A 7 -31.40 -59.55 -55.23
N THR A 8 -31.07 -60.55 -54.42
CA THR A 8 -31.48 -61.95 -54.60
C THR A 8 -31.96 -62.51 -53.26
N GLY A 9 -33.09 -63.23 -53.31
CA GLY A 9 -33.52 -64.17 -52.26
C GLY A 9 -34.39 -63.56 -51.15
N LEU A 10 -35.70 -63.85 -51.21
CA LEU A 10 -36.64 -63.60 -50.13
C LEU A 10 -36.38 -64.58 -48.98
N ALA A 11 -35.49 -64.20 -48.05
CA ALA A 11 -35.31 -64.82 -46.74
C ALA A 11 -34.72 -63.80 -45.75
N SER A 12 -35.61 -63.10 -45.04
CA SER A 12 -35.40 -62.41 -43.76
C SER A 12 -34.21 -61.43 -43.64
N GLY A 13 -34.54 -60.13 -43.54
CA GLY A 13 -33.66 -59.09 -43.01
C GLY A 13 -33.07 -58.18 -44.09
N ILE A 14 -33.91 -57.39 -44.77
CA ILE A 14 -33.42 -56.07 -45.20
C ILE A 14 -32.92 -55.43 -43.90
N ASP A 15 -31.61 -55.16 -43.79
CA ASP A 15 -31.05 -54.42 -42.66
C ASP A 15 -31.49 -52.96 -42.79
N THR A 16 -32.78 -52.76 -42.53
CA THR A 16 -33.43 -51.46 -42.55
C THR A 16 -32.79 -50.56 -41.51
N GLU A 17 -32.28 -51.13 -40.42
CA GLU A 17 -31.59 -50.40 -39.38
C GLU A 17 -30.28 -49.81 -39.89
N GLU A 18 -29.43 -50.59 -40.57
CA GLU A 18 -28.19 -50.08 -41.19
C GLU A 18 -28.47 -49.02 -42.26
N MET A 19 -29.50 -49.23 -43.09
CA MET A 19 -29.91 -48.26 -44.12
C MET A 19 -30.49 -46.97 -43.51
N ILE A 20 -31.29 -47.08 -42.44
CA ILE A 20 -31.82 -45.94 -41.68
C ILE A 20 -30.66 -45.19 -41.00
N GLN A 21 -29.70 -45.90 -40.41
CA GLN A 21 -28.53 -45.27 -39.79
C GLN A 21 -27.69 -44.51 -40.82
N GLN A 22 -27.47 -45.07 -42.02
CA GLN A 22 -26.76 -44.38 -43.10
C GLN A 22 -27.52 -43.13 -43.58
N LEU A 23 -28.84 -43.19 -43.73
CA LEU A 23 -29.66 -42.01 -44.08
C LEU A 23 -29.65 -40.95 -42.97
N MET A 24 -29.71 -41.37 -41.70
CA MET A 24 -29.59 -40.50 -40.54
C MET A 24 -28.22 -39.84 -40.46
N GLN A 25 -27.13 -40.54 -40.82
CA GLN A 25 -25.80 -39.95 -40.95
C GLN A 25 -25.76 -38.88 -42.03
N VAL A 26 -26.37 -39.13 -43.20
CA VAL A 26 -26.46 -38.13 -44.28
C VAL A 26 -27.25 -36.90 -43.82
N GLU A 27 -28.33 -37.06 -43.08
CA GLU A 27 -29.09 -35.93 -42.54
C GLU A 27 -28.32 -35.18 -41.44
N ARG A 28 -27.52 -35.89 -40.62
CA ARG A 28 -26.60 -35.29 -39.63
C ARG A 28 -25.53 -34.41 -40.26
N ILE A 29 -25.07 -34.67 -41.49
CA ILE A 29 -24.09 -33.80 -42.19
C ILE A 29 -24.54 -32.34 -42.23
N LYS A 30 -25.85 -32.07 -42.37
CA LYS A 30 -26.38 -30.69 -42.35
C LYS A 30 -26.23 -30.05 -40.97
N VAL A 31 -26.48 -30.82 -39.91
CA VAL A 31 -26.31 -30.40 -38.52
C VAL A 31 -24.83 -30.16 -38.23
N ASP A 32 -23.96 -31.10 -38.62
CA ASP A 32 -22.51 -30.99 -38.45
C ASP A 32 -21.95 -29.74 -39.13
N ARG A 33 -22.45 -29.37 -40.32
CA ARG A 33 -22.07 -28.12 -40.99
C ARG A 33 -22.44 -26.89 -40.16
N VAL A 34 -23.66 -26.85 -39.62
CA VAL A 34 -24.10 -25.73 -38.76
C VAL A 34 -23.30 -25.68 -37.46
N GLU A 35 -22.95 -26.84 -36.88
CA GLU A 35 -22.09 -26.91 -35.71
C GLU A 35 -20.66 -26.41 -36.01
N GLN A 36 -20.10 -26.74 -37.17
CA GLN A 36 -18.81 -26.21 -37.64
C GLN A 36 -18.84 -24.69 -37.86
N ASP A 37 -19.91 -24.17 -38.46
CA ASP A 37 -20.10 -22.72 -38.65
C ASP A 37 -20.24 -21.99 -37.31
N LYS A 38 -20.95 -22.60 -36.35
CA LYS A 38 -21.04 -22.12 -34.97
C LYS A 38 -19.67 -22.10 -34.30
N GLN A 39 -18.91 -23.20 -34.40
CA GLN A 39 -17.57 -23.28 -33.80
C GLN A 39 -16.62 -22.23 -34.40
N THR A 40 -16.67 -22.04 -35.72
CA THR A 40 -15.89 -21.01 -36.42
C THR A 40 -16.27 -19.61 -35.95
N SER A 41 -17.56 -19.37 -35.72
CA SER A 41 -18.05 -18.09 -35.19
C SER A 41 -17.60 -17.85 -33.75
N VAL A 42 -17.59 -18.89 -32.91
CA VAL A 42 -17.07 -18.83 -31.53
C VAL A 42 -15.58 -18.52 -31.52
N TRP A 43 -14.76 -19.24 -32.31
CA TRP A 43 -13.33 -18.94 -32.43
C TRP A 43 -13.06 -17.51 -32.92
N ARG A 44 -13.87 -17.02 -33.86
CA ARG A 44 -13.77 -15.64 -34.32
C ARG A 44 -14.10 -14.64 -33.20
N GLN A 45 -15.13 -14.90 -32.40
CA GLN A 45 -15.48 -14.07 -31.25
C GLN A 45 -14.37 -14.08 -30.18
N GLU A 46 -13.83 -15.26 -29.85
CA GLU A 46 -12.72 -15.41 -28.91
C GLU A 46 -11.48 -14.66 -29.39
N ALA A 47 -11.14 -14.77 -30.68
CA ALA A 47 -10.04 -14.03 -31.28
C ALA A 47 -10.23 -12.51 -31.17
N TYR A 48 -11.43 -12.00 -31.46
CA TYR A 48 -11.72 -10.57 -31.29
C TYR A 48 -11.64 -10.12 -29.83
N ASN A 49 -12.15 -10.92 -28.89
CA ASN A 49 -12.08 -10.61 -27.46
C ASN A 49 -10.64 -10.60 -26.96
N SER A 50 -9.82 -11.57 -27.39
CA SER A 50 -8.40 -11.61 -27.07
C SER A 50 -7.69 -10.37 -27.61
N LEU A 51 -7.92 -10.04 -28.88
CA LEU A 51 -7.31 -8.86 -29.50
C LEU A 51 -7.70 -7.55 -28.78
N ASN A 52 -8.98 -7.40 -28.43
CA ASN A 52 -9.46 -6.24 -27.67
C ASN A 52 -8.80 -6.16 -26.29
N LYS A 53 -8.63 -7.30 -25.62
CA LYS A 53 -7.91 -7.38 -24.33
C LYS A 53 -6.45 -6.97 -24.49
N ASP A 54 -5.79 -7.42 -25.54
CA ASP A 54 -4.39 -7.07 -25.81
C ASP A 54 -4.22 -5.57 -26.09
N PHE A 55 -5.13 -4.97 -26.88
CA PHE A 55 -5.14 -3.52 -27.10
C PHE A 55 -5.41 -2.73 -25.81
N ALA A 56 -6.39 -3.15 -25.02
CA ALA A 56 -6.68 -2.51 -23.74
C ALA A 56 -5.47 -2.57 -22.81
N ASN A 57 -4.82 -3.73 -22.71
CA ASN A 57 -3.61 -3.93 -21.92
C ASN A 57 -2.46 -3.08 -22.44
N PHE A 58 -2.23 -3.01 -23.75
CA PHE A 58 -1.20 -2.17 -24.34
C PHE A 58 -1.39 -0.70 -23.96
N ILE A 59 -2.60 -0.17 -24.11
CA ILE A 59 -2.91 1.24 -23.77
C ILE A 59 -2.71 1.50 -22.27
N LEU A 60 -3.24 0.63 -21.41
CA LEU A 60 -3.14 0.77 -19.96
C LEU A 60 -1.69 0.68 -19.48
N ASN A 61 -0.95 -0.33 -19.94
CA ASN A 61 0.44 -0.54 -19.57
C ASN A 61 1.33 0.59 -20.08
N THR A 62 1.10 1.08 -21.30
CA THR A 62 1.85 2.21 -21.87
C THR A 62 1.62 3.48 -21.06
N ARG A 63 0.36 3.83 -20.77
CA ARG A 63 0.04 5.01 -19.96
C ARG A 63 0.62 4.91 -18.54
N LYS A 64 0.58 3.72 -17.94
CA LYS A 64 1.18 3.47 -16.63
C LYS A 64 2.71 3.60 -16.68
N MET A 65 3.36 3.02 -17.68
CA MET A 65 4.81 3.06 -17.86
C MET A 65 5.33 4.49 -18.04
N PHE A 66 4.62 5.31 -18.81
CA PHE A 66 4.95 6.73 -18.96
C PHE A 66 4.52 7.61 -17.76
N GLY A 67 3.87 7.03 -16.74
CA GLY A 67 3.37 7.75 -15.58
C GLY A 67 2.20 8.70 -15.90
N LEU A 68 1.52 8.52 -17.04
CA LEU A 68 0.37 9.32 -17.49
C LEU A 68 -0.94 8.92 -16.81
N THR A 69 -0.96 7.77 -16.14
CA THR A 69 -2.09 7.31 -15.34
C THR A 69 -1.59 6.70 -14.04
N SER A 70 -2.07 7.22 -12.92
CA SER A 70 -1.92 6.60 -11.61
C SER A 70 -3.16 5.78 -11.27
N VAL A 71 -2.97 4.66 -10.57
CA VAL A 71 -4.07 3.85 -10.02
C VAL A 71 -4.13 4.13 -8.52
N THR A 72 -5.27 4.58 -8.02
CA THR A 72 -5.46 4.72 -6.57
C THR A 72 -5.56 3.35 -5.91
N TRP A 73 -5.40 3.29 -4.59
CA TRP A 73 -5.64 2.06 -3.83
C TRP A 73 -7.08 1.53 -3.98
N THR A 74 -8.04 2.40 -4.32
CA THR A 74 -9.43 2.06 -4.65
C THR A 74 -9.65 1.61 -6.10
N GLY A 75 -8.60 1.52 -6.92
CA GLY A 75 -8.67 1.07 -8.31
C GLY A 75 -9.04 2.16 -9.33
N ASN A 76 -9.19 3.42 -8.91
CA ASN A 76 -9.53 4.53 -9.82
C ASN A 76 -8.32 4.95 -10.66
N LEU A 77 -8.56 5.20 -11.95
CA LEU A 77 -7.56 5.70 -12.88
C LEU A 77 -7.55 7.22 -12.88
N ILE A 78 -6.45 7.82 -12.43
CA ILE A 78 -6.27 9.27 -12.41
C ILE A 78 -5.29 9.66 -13.53
N PRO A 79 -5.70 10.51 -14.49
CA PRO A 79 -4.78 11.02 -15.50
C PRO A 79 -3.79 11.99 -14.87
N ASN A 80 -2.51 11.80 -15.14
CA ASN A 80 -1.45 12.73 -14.74
C ASN A 80 -1.12 13.68 -15.88
N SER A 81 -0.82 14.93 -15.55
CA SER A 81 -0.35 15.91 -16.52
C SER A 81 1.14 15.71 -16.83
N TYR A 82 1.52 15.91 -18.09
CA TYR A 82 2.93 15.89 -18.53
C TYR A 82 3.82 16.86 -17.72
N GLN A 83 3.22 17.92 -17.17
CA GLN A 83 3.88 18.94 -16.36
C GLN A 83 4.49 18.39 -15.06
N ASN A 84 3.95 17.28 -14.54
CA ASN A 84 4.40 16.64 -13.30
C ASN A 84 5.40 15.50 -13.56
N LEU A 85 5.68 15.17 -14.81
CA LEU A 85 6.56 14.05 -15.17
C LEU A 85 8.02 14.48 -15.09
N ASN A 86 8.85 13.59 -14.54
CA ASN A 86 10.26 13.84 -14.29
C ASN A 86 11.18 13.49 -15.47
N TRP A 87 10.67 12.78 -16.48
CA TRP A 87 11.42 12.39 -17.67
C TRP A 87 11.28 13.38 -18.83
N VAL A 88 10.38 14.37 -18.72
CA VAL A 88 10.14 15.38 -19.78
C VAL A 88 11.28 16.38 -19.86
N LYS A 89 11.87 16.73 -18.71
CA LYS A 89 13.04 17.62 -18.61
C LYS A 89 14.11 16.95 -17.77
N LYS A 90 15.37 17.16 -18.15
CA LYS A 90 16.53 16.64 -17.42
C LYS A 90 17.16 17.76 -16.60
N ALA A 91 17.28 17.55 -15.30
CA ALA A 91 18.13 18.35 -14.43
C ALA A 91 19.43 17.60 -14.17
N THR A 92 20.54 18.32 -14.13
CA THR A 92 21.87 17.78 -13.81
C THR A 92 22.53 18.64 -12.76
N SER A 93 23.15 18.03 -11.76
CA SER A 93 23.99 18.72 -10.79
C SER A 93 25.44 18.70 -11.27
N SER A 94 26.19 19.77 -11.03
CA SER A 94 27.64 19.77 -11.23
C SER A 94 28.37 18.91 -10.19
N ASP A 95 27.76 18.69 -9.02
CA ASP A 95 28.29 17.86 -7.94
C ASP A 95 27.14 17.14 -7.24
N GLU A 96 26.95 15.87 -7.59
CA GLU A 96 25.90 15.01 -7.02
C GLU A 96 26.21 14.53 -5.60
N THR A 97 27.44 14.69 -5.11
CA THR A 97 27.81 14.31 -3.73
C THR A 97 27.26 15.30 -2.71
N ILE A 98 27.06 16.56 -3.12
CA ILE A 98 26.51 17.63 -2.28
C ILE A 98 24.99 17.68 -2.41
N ALA A 99 24.49 17.69 -3.64
CA ALA A 99 23.05 17.78 -3.90
C ALA A 99 22.70 17.11 -5.23
N THR A 100 21.71 16.22 -5.17
CA THR A 100 21.04 15.70 -6.36
C THR A 100 19.86 16.60 -6.70
N VAL A 101 19.55 16.70 -7.99
CA VAL A 101 18.46 17.54 -8.48
C VAL A 101 17.55 16.71 -9.38
N SER A 102 16.26 16.98 -9.32
CA SER A 102 15.28 16.47 -10.27
C SER A 102 14.40 17.61 -10.75
N SER A 103 13.85 17.47 -11.95
CA SER A 103 12.95 18.45 -12.56
C SER A 103 11.65 17.78 -12.95
N THR A 104 10.57 18.55 -12.99
CA THR A 104 9.32 18.17 -13.63
C THR A 104 9.18 18.89 -14.98
N GLY A 105 8.22 18.48 -15.81
CA GLY A 105 7.93 19.15 -17.09
C GLY A 105 7.64 20.66 -16.97
N LYS A 106 7.20 21.12 -15.78
CA LYS A 106 6.91 22.54 -15.49
C LYS A 106 8.14 23.38 -15.15
N ALA A 107 9.29 22.75 -14.91
CA ALA A 107 10.50 23.47 -14.53
C ALA A 107 10.89 24.49 -15.63
N MET A 108 11.34 25.67 -15.22
CA MET A 108 11.90 26.66 -16.15
C MET A 108 13.31 26.24 -16.56
N ASP A 109 13.65 26.47 -17.83
CA ASP A 109 14.98 26.16 -18.32
C ASP A 109 15.97 27.23 -17.87
N GLY A 110 17.10 26.81 -17.30
CA GLY A 110 18.13 27.73 -16.83
C GLY A 110 19.19 27.09 -15.96
N ASN A 111 20.24 27.85 -15.68
CA ASN A 111 21.33 27.44 -14.81
C ASN A 111 21.15 28.06 -13.43
N TYR A 112 21.07 27.21 -12.41
CA TYR A 112 20.89 27.62 -11.01
C TYR A 112 22.18 27.41 -10.22
N LYS A 113 22.63 28.45 -9.51
CA LYS A 113 23.78 28.37 -8.60
C LYS A 113 23.28 28.07 -7.19
N VAL A 114 23.58 26.87 -6.68
CA VAL A 114 23.15 26.42 -5.35
C VAL A 114 24.37 26.35 -4.43
N LYS A 115 24.24 26.89 -3.20
CA LYS A 115 25.25 26.78 -2.15
C LYS A 115 24.59 26.27 -0.87
N VAL A 116 24.92 25.04 -0.48
CA VAL A 116 24.44 24.44 0.78
C VAL A 116 25.25 25.02 1.94
N ARG A 117 24.57 25.54 2.96
CA ARG A 117 25.20 26.11 4.16
C ARG A 117 25.01 25.24 5.40
N GLN A 118 23.82 24.67 5.54
CA GLN A 118 23.41 23.86 6.67
C GLN A 118 22.32 22.91 6.22
N LEU A 119 22.31 21.70 6.77
CA LEU A 119 21.25 20.72 6.54
C LEU A 119 20.11 20.95 7.53
N ALA A 120 18.89 20.69 7.08
CA ALA A 120 17.75 20.66 8.00
C ALA A 120 17.88 19.41 8.88
N GLU A 121 17.87 19.62 10.19
CA GLU A 121 17.91 18.55 11.19
C GLU A 121 16.53 18.40 11.83
N GLY A 122 16.21 17.17 12.24
CA GLY A 122 15.04 16.89 13.07
C GLY A 122 15.42 16.96 14.55
N VAL A 123 14.41 16.83 15.42
CA VAL A 123 14.64 16.69 16.86
C VAL A 123 14.72 15.20 17.18
N SER A 124 15.75 14.78 17.90
CA SER A 124 15.87 13.43 18.46
C SER A 124 16.08 13.51 19.96
N LEU A 125 15.23 12.80 20.71
CA LEU A 125 15.32 12.63 22.15
C LEU A 125 15.56 11.15 22.45
N ALA A 126 16.39 10.89 23.44
CA ALA A 126 16.62 9.55 23.95
C ALA A 126 16.49 9.57 25.47
N SER A 127 16.07 8.46 26.05
CA SER A 127 16.08 8.29 27.51
C SER A 127 17.48 8.56 28.05
N GLY A 128 17.57 9.26 29.18
CA GLY A 128 18.85 9.63 29.79
C GLY A 128 19.70 8.42 30.17
N SER A 129 19.05 7.32 30.56
CA SER A 129 19.67 6.06 30.97
C SER A 129 18.90 4.83 30.45
N ASP A 130 19.38 3.64 30.81
CA ASP A 130 18.62 2.39 30.71
C ASP A 130 17.34 2.53 31.57
N ILE A 131 16.18 2.26 30.97
CA ILE A 131 14.88 2.43 31.62
C ILE A 131 14.36 1.12 32.25
N ARG A 132 15.07 0.02 32.07
CA ARG A 132 14.78 -1.25 32.74
C ARG A 132 15.19 -1.16 34.20
N ILE A 133 14.43 -1.80 35.07
CA ILE A 133 14.76 -1.88 36.49
C ILE A 133 16.08 -2.63 36.65
N LYS A 134 17.08 -1.91 37.17
CA LYS A 134 18.29 -2.48 37.76
C LYS A 134 18.41 -1.89 39.16
N ASP A 135 18.51 -2.75 40.17
CA ASP A 135 18.70 -2.34 41.56
C ASP A 135 17.65 -1.33 42.10
N ARG A 136 16.37 -1.47 41.68
CA ARG A 136 15.21 -0.62 42.06
C ARG A 136 15.18 0.77 41.44
N GLU A 137 16.03 1.05 40.46
CA GLU A 137 15.94 2.24 39.62
C GLU A 137 15.55 1.83 38.20
N GLY A 138 14.47 2.40 37.68
CA GLY A 138 13.93 2.11 36.35
C GLY A 138 12.40 2.09 36.34
N ILE A 139 11.82 2.20 35.15
CA ILE A 139 10.36 2.29 34.94
C ILE A 139 9.80 1.05 34.23
N ILE A 140 10.64 0.08 33.84
CA ILE A 140 10.22 -1.14 33.11
C ILE A 140 10.65 -2.41 33.86
N ASN A 141 9.71 -3.33 34.10
CA ASN A 141 9.99 -4.63 34.70
C ASN A 141 10.51 -5.68 33.67
N GLU A 142 10.84 -6.90 34.13
CA GLU A 142 11.35 -7.97 33.25
C GLU A 142 10.35 -8.37 32.14
N ASP A 143 9.05 -8.19 32.37
CA ASP A 143 7.99 -8.44 31.39
C ASP A 143 7.78 -7.28 30.40
N GLY A 144 8.52 -6.19 30.51
CA GLY A 144 8.39 -5.02 29.64
C GLY A 144 7.22 -4.08 29.99
N LYS A 145 6.62 -4.26 31.17
CA LYS A 145 5.53 -3.42 31.70
C LYS A 145 6.08 -2.21 32.44
N ILE A 146 5.35 -1.10 32.33
CA ILE A 146 5.67 0.15 33.04
C ILE A 146 5.24 0.01 34.50
N VAL A 147 6.12 0.38 35.42
CA VAL A 147 5.89 0.31 36.86
C VAL A 147 6.16 1.65 37.54
N ASP A 148 5.44 1.90 38.62
CA ASP A 148 5.69 2.97 39.57
C ASP A 148 6.01 2.34 40.93
N GLY A 149 7.30 2.26 41.26
CA GLY A 149 7.77 1.48 42.39
C GLY A 149 7.49 -0.01 42.20
N ASN A 150 6.63 -0.58 43.06
CA ASN A 150 6.23 -1.99 43.00
C ASN A 150 4.91 -2.22 42.25
N ASP A 151 4.19 -1.15 41.91
CA ASP A 151 2.87 -1.25 41.29
C ASP A 151 2.97 -1.12 39.77
N VAL A 152 2.17 -1.92 39.06
CA VAL A 152 2.12 -1.87 37.60
C VAL A 152 1.18 -0.75 37.17
N VAL A 153 1.66 0.13 36.29
CA VAL A 153 0.87 1.25 35.75
C VAL A 153 -0.21 0.73 34.82
N LYS A 154 -1.46 1.03 35.15
CA LYS A 154 -2.65 0.61 34.39
C LYS A 154 -3.22 1.69 33.49
N ASP A 155 -3.01 2.96 33.84
CA ASP A 155 -3.48 4.12 33.09
C ASP A 155 -2.32 5.08 32.83
N LEU A 156 -2.06 5.40 31.56
CA LEU A 156 -1.00 6.32 31.15
C LEU A 156 -1.58 7.40 30.25
N LYS A 157 -1.42 8.67 30.66
CA LYS A 157 -1.92 9.84 29.93
C LYS A 157 -0.86 10.92 29.83
N PHE A 158 -0.53 11.31 28.61
CA PHE A 158 0.36 12.45 28.33
C PHE A 158 0.04 13.05 26.96
N ILE A 159 0.59 14.23 26.69
CA ILE A 159 0.41 14.97 25.46
C ILE A 159 1.76 15.14 24.79
N ILE A 160 1.85 14.85 23.49
CA ILE A 160 2.99 15.21 22.65
C ILE A 160 2.58 16.34 21.72
N ASN A 161 3.31 17.44 21.76
CA ASN A 161 3.25 18.51 20.78
C ASN A 161 4.39 18.35 19.76
N ASP A 162 4.03 18.28 18.48
CA ASP A 162 4.98 18.12 17.36
C ASP A 162 5.46 19.46 16.75
N GLY A 163 5.05 20.58 17.35
CA GLY A 163 5.24 21.94 16.86
C GLY A 163 4.03 22.50 16.11
N LYS A 164 3.07 21.66 15.69
CA LYS A 164 1.85 22.07 14.97
C LYS A 164 0.57 21.73 15.74
N TYR A 165 0.50 20.52 16.31
CA TYR A 165 -0.70 20.03 16.99
C TYR A 165 -0.35 19.32 18.31
N ASP A 166 -1.34 19.26 19.19
CA ASP A 166 -1.29 18.50 20.43
C ASP A 166 -1.92 17.13 20.25
N PHE A 167 -1.16 16.07 20.53
CA PHE A 167 -1.61 14.69 20.44
C PHE A 167 -1.76 14.10 21.84
N LYS A 168 -3.00 13.79 22.21
CA LYS A 168 -3.30 13.11 23.47
C LYS A 168 -3.01 11.62 23.33
N ILE A 169 -2.10 11.12 24.15
CA ILE A 169 -1.75 9.71 24.25
C ILE A 169 -2.39 9.17 25.52
N GLU A 170 -3.39 8.32 25.35
CA GLU A 170 -4.11 7.67 26.44
C GLU A 170 -4.07 6.15 26.24
N LEU A 171 -3.56 5.44 27.23
CA LEU A 171 -3.56 3.97 27.32
C LEU A 171 -4.17 3.56 28.65
N SER A 172 -4.99 2.51 28.61
CA SER A 172 -5.59 1.88 29.78
C SER A 172 -5.55 0.36 29.58
N ASN A 173 -4.90 -0.36 30.49
CA ASN A 173 -4.81 -1.83 30.47
C ASN A 173 -4.82 -2.39 31.90
N GLU A 174 -5.80 -3.24 32.22
CA GLU A 174 -5.95 -3.83 33.56
C GLU A 174 -4.76 -4.74 33.94
N ASP A 175 -4.15 -5.38 32.95
CA ASP A 175 -2.98 -6.25 33.10
C ASP A 175 -1.66 -5.46 33.17
N GLY A 176 -1.71 -4.14 32.98
CA GLY A 176 -0.57 -3.25 32.93
C GLY A 176 -0.09 -2.90 31.53
N ILE A 177 0.40 -1.68 31.37
CA ILE A 177 0.82 -1.13 30.08
C ILE A 177 2.25 -1.54 29.77
N THR A 178 2.50 -2.04 28.56
CA THR A 178 3.88 -2.32 28.10
C THR A 178 4.50 -1.13 27.36
N ILE A 179 5.83 -1.00 27.42
CA ILE A 179 6.53 0.05 26.66
C ILE A 179 6.30 -0.07 25.15
N ASN A 180 6.12 -1.29 24.65
CA ASN A 180 5.82 -1.55 23.24
C ASN A 180 4.41 -1.05 22.87
N GLU A 181 3.45 -1.10 23.79
CA GLU A 181 2.13 -0.50 23.59
C GLU A 181 2.23 1.02 23.52
N VAL A 182 3.05 1.64 24.38
CA VAL A 182 3.30 3.09 24.33
C VAL A 182 3.93 3.49 23.00
N VAL A 183 4.97 2.77 22.56
CA VAL A 183 5.61 2.98 21.24
C VAL A 183 4.58 2.88 20.11
N LYS A 184 3.75 1.83 20.11
CA LYS A 184 2.71 1.65 19.10
C LYS A 184 1.68 2.77 19.14
N LYS A 185 1.26 3.21 20.33
CA LYS A 185 0.28 4.28 20.49
C LYS A 185 0.81 5.61 19.98
N ILE A 186 2.06 5.96 20.29
CA ILE A 186 2.72 7.16 19.76
C ILE A 186 2.80 7.09 18.23
N ASN A 187 3.30 5.97 17.67
CA ASN A 187 3.46 5.80 16.22
C ASN A 187 2.14 5.76 15.42
N SER A 188 1.00 5.52 16.09
CA SER A 188 -0.33 5.48 15.48
C SER A 188 -1.22 6.66 15.91
N ALA A 189 -0.69 7.60 16.70
CA ALA A 189 -1.43 8.75 17.18
C ALA A 189 -1.86 9.65 16.03
N LYS A 190 -3.13 10.05 16.04
CA LYS A 190 -3.72 10.94 15.05
C LYS A 190 -4.60 11.97 15.75
N VAL A 191 -4.67 13.16 15.15
CA VAL A 191 -5.58 14.22 15.55
C VAL A 191 -6.41 14.64 14.34
N THR A 192 -7.70 14.86 14.56
CA THR A 192 -8.59 15.38 13.53
C THR A 192 -8.51 16.90 13.52
N VAL A 193 -8.09 17.46 12.38
CA VAL A 193 -7.94 18.90 12.20
C VAL A 193 -8.98 19.40 11.20
N GLY A 194 -9.73 20.44 11.58
CA GLY A 194 -10.80 21.04 10.79
C GLY A 194 -12.20 20.65 11.27
N GLU A 195 -13.22 21.37 10.79
CA GLU A 195 -14.63 21.18 11.14
C GLU A 195 -15.46 20.73 9.93
N GLY A 196 -16.43 19.83 10.17
CA GLY A 196 -17.37 19.35 9.15
C GLY A 196 -16.75 18.41 8.10
N GLU A 197 -17.24 18.49 6.86
CA GLU A 197 -16.83 17.61 5.75
C GLU A 197 -15.35 17.77 5.32
N ASN A 198 -14.65 18.79 5.83
CA ASN A 198 -13.24 19.06 5.54
C ASN A 198 -12.27 18.57 6.62
N ALA A 199 -12.77 17.87 7.64
CA ALA A 199 -11.95 17.30 8.71
C ALA A 199 -10.93 16.30 8.14
N LYS A 200 -9.65 16.50 8.48
CA LYS A 200 -8.55 15.63 8.05
C LYS A 200 -7.88 15.01 9.25
N GLU A 201 -7.66 13.70 9.20
CA GLU A 201 -6.79 13.02 10.15
C GLU A 201 -5.33 13.33 9.84
N VAL A 202 -4.65 13.96 10.80
CA VAL A 202 -3.22 14.23 10.75
C VAL A 202 -2.54 13.26 11.71
N SER A 203 -1.51 12.56 11.25
CA SER A 203 -0.70 11.68 12.09
C SER A 203 0.37 12.47 12.83
N LEU A 204 0.76 11.99 14.01
CA LEU A 204 1.83 12.59 14.81
C LEU A 204 3.15 12.63 14.01
N GLY A 205 3.77 13.82 13.94
CA GLY A 205 5.07 14.04 13.29
C GLY A 205 6.28 13.47 14.04
N VAL A 206 6.08 12.48 14.93
CA VAL A 206 7.10 11.91 15.82
C VAL A 206 7.05 10.39 15.75
N ARG A 207 8.22 9.75 15.68
CA ARG A 207 8.40 8.32 15.77
C ARG A 207 9.00 7.93 17.10
N ALA A 208 8.39 6.95 17.75
CA ALA A 208 8.92 6.30 18.93
C ALA A 208 9.54 4.94 18.60
N SER A 209 10.59 4.58 19.33
CA SER A 209 11.15 3.23 19.33
C SER A 209 11.74 2.90 20.69
N TYR A 210 11.64 1.63 21.07
CA TYR A 210 12.27 1.07 22.25
C TYR A 210 13.21 -0.06 21.84
N ASP A 211 14.44 -0.04 22.34
CA ASP A 211 15.41 -1.12 22.17
C ASP A 211 15.56 -1.86 23.50
N ALA A 212 15.12 -3.12 23.54
CA ALA A 212 15.16 -3.96 24.73
C ALA A 212 16.57 -4.46 25.08
N GLY A 213 17.52 -4.48 24.14
CA GLY A 213 18.89 -4.92 24.39
C GLY A 213 19.64 -3.91 25.24
N ILE A 214 19.59 -2.64 24.84
CA ILE A 214 20.20 -1.53 25.58
C ILE A 214 19.24 -0.86 26.58
N GLY A 215 17.96 -1.22 26.55
CA GLY A 215 16.91 -0.67 27.42
C GLY A 215 16.72 0.82 27.25
N ARG A 216 16.77 1.33 26.00
CA ARG A 216 16.63 2.77 25.72
C ARG A 216 15.38 3.06 24.91
N PHE A 217 14.74 4.18 25.24
CA PHE A 217 13.59 4.72 24.52
C PHE A 217 14.02 5.93 23.70
N PHE A 218 13.51 6.04 22.48
CA PHE A 218 13.87 7.07 21.52
C PHE A 218 12.63 7.70 20.92
N LEU A 219 12.69 9.01 20.72
CA LEU A 219 11.71 9.81 19.99
C LEU A 219 12.44 10.62 18.92
N GLN A 220 11.92 10.66 17.71
CA GLN A 220 12.49 11.45 16.62
C GLN A 220 11.41 12.07 15.74
N THR A 221 11.59 13.31 15.29
CA THR A 221 10.64 13.92 14.34
C THR A 221 10.75 13.28 12.96
N THR A 222 9.62 13.15 12.27
CA THR A 222 9.59 12.68 10.87
C THR A 222 9.92 13.78 9.88
N GLU A 223 9.66 15.03 10.26
CA GLU A 223 10.04 16.23 9.53
C GLU A 223 11.32 16.85 10.11
N THR A 224 11.97 17.71 9.32
CA THR A 224 13.16 18.45 9.69
C THR A 224 12.91 19.96 9.63
N GLY A 225 13.77 20.73 10.28
CA GLY A 225 13.70 22.19 10.28
C GLY A 225 13.06 22.77 11.54
N ILE A 226 13.03 24.11 11.61
CA ILE A 226 12.72 24.85 12.85
C ILE A 226 11.32 24.61 13.42
N ASN A 227 10.38 24.17 12.58
CA ASN A 227 9.00 23.90 13.01
C ASN A 227 8.84 22.49 13.59
N ALA A 228 9.81 21.59 13.40
CA ALA A 228 9.78 20.26 13.99
C ALA A 228 10.16 20.39 15.47
N LYS A 229 9.22 20.09 16.37
CA LYS A 229 9.43 20.15 17.82
C LYS A 229 8.97 18.85 18.46
N ILE A 230 9.56 18.50 19.60
CA ILE A 230 9.02 17.48 20.50
C ILE A 230 8.89 18.15 21.85
N GLN A 231 7.66 18.35 22.31
CA GLN A 231 7.39 18.78 23.67
C GLN A 231 6.39 17.80 24.28
N ILE A 232 6.77 17.20 25.40
CA ILE A 232 5.94 16.24 26.10
C ILE A 232 5.47 16.90 27.39
N THR A 233 4.16 16.83 27.65
CA THR A 233 3.54 17.37 28.87
C THR A 233 2.58 16.34 29.43
N ALA A 234 2.61 16.13 30.74
CA ALA A 234 1.65 15.30 31.47
C ALA A 234 0.94 16.14 32.54
N THR A 235 -0.15 15.60 33.09
CA THR A 235 -0.83 16.20 34.23
C THR A 235 0.01 16.00 35.49
N ASP A 236 0.12 17.04 36.32
CA ASP A 236 0.82 16.98 37.60
C ASP A 236 0.35 15.79 38.47
N SER A 237 1.31 15.10 39.08
CA SER A 237 1.15 13.89 39.90
C SER A 237 0.52 12.69 39.21
N SER A 238 0.54 12.62 37.87
CA SER A 238 0.11 11.44 37.11
C SER A 238 1.26 10.49 36.82
N ASP A 239 0.95 9.21 36.53
CA ASP A 239 1.92 8.24 36.02
C ASP A 239 2.58 8.70 34.71
N GLY A 240 1.92 9.62 33.98
CA GLY A 240 2.48 10.30 32.82
C GLY A 240 3.60 11.28 33.15
N GLU A 241 3.56 11.95 34.31
CA GLU A 241 4.64 12.85 34.74
C GLU A 241 5.89 12.05 35.10
N LYS A 242 5.74 10.92 35.78
CA LYS A 242 6.85 10.02 36.13
C LYS A 242 7.49 9.34 34.93
N PHE A 243 6.75 9.23 33.82
CA PHE A 243 7.22 8.63 32.59
C PHE A 243 8.09 9.58 31.73
N ILE A 244 7.88 10.89 31.83
CA ILE A 244 8.58 11.93 31.05
C ILE A 244 9.92 12.27 31.69
#